data_AF-A0A7J9WZ66-F1
#
_entry.id   AF-A0A7J9WZ66-F1
#
_cell.length_a   1.000
_cell.length_b   1.000
_cell.length_c   1.000
_cell.angle_alpha   90.00
_cell.angle_beta   90.00
_cell.angle_gamma   90.00
#
_symmetry.space_group_name_H-M   'P 1'
#
loop_
_entity.id
_entity.type
_entity.pdbx_description
1 polymer ?
#
loop_
_entity_poly.entity_id
_entity_poly.type
_entity_poly.pdbx_seq_one_letter_code
_entity_poly.pdbx_strand_id
1 'polypeptide(L)'
;MVGLIAGSLVLLALASVTLGFGWLGANSALVWVSIICSASTAVALTAAYSKSKQMADRARSAQAPRRAAPARGTGAAAGGFATQAMARPDRRSRDRMSPNDGEVVAVPERRKFHRADCRYARVRGATKMTKSSARRRNFDACGICKP
;
A
#
# COMPACT_ATOMS: atom_id res chain seq x y z
N MET A 1 19.65 8.06 -12.56
CA MET A 1 19.67 6.60 -12.33
C MET A 1 20.96 5.95 -12.83
N VAL A 2 21.40 6.21 -14.07
CA VAL A 2 22.62 5.62 -14.64
C VAL A 2 23.88 5.86 -13.80
N GLY A 3 24.08 7.06 -13.25
CA GLY A 3 25.23 7.34 -12.37
C GLY A 3 25.27 6.55 -11.06
N LEU A 4 24.10 6.18 -10.49
CA LEU A 4 24.04 5.35 -9.28
C LEU A 4 24.38 3.89 -9.57
N ILE A 5 23.97 3.39 -10.74
CA ILE A 5 24.27 2.03 -11.19
C ILE A 5 25.77 1.91 -11.49
N ALA A 6 26.34 2.87 -12.23
CA ALA A 6 27.78 2.91 -12.51
C ALA A 6 28.61 2.99 -11.21
N GLY A 7 28.19 3.82 -10.25
CA GLY A 7 28.85 3.93 -8.95
C GLY A 7 28.84 2.63 -8.15
N SER A 8 27.72 1.89 -8.12
CA SER A 8 27.67 0.58 -7.45
C SER A 8 28.58 -0.46 -8.11
N LEU A 9 28.63 -0.51 -9.44
CA LEU A 9 29.48 -1.48 -10.16
C LEU A 9 30.97 -1.23 -9.91
N VAL A 10 31.40 0.03 -9.85
CA VAL A 10 32.78 0.40 -9.53
C VAL A 10 33.15 -0.03 -8.10
N LEU A 11 32.27 0.20 -7.12
CA LEU A 11 32.50 -0.23 -5.74
C LEU A 11 32.60 -1.75 -5.61
N LEU A 12 31.77 -2.49 -6.35
CA LEU A 12 31.76 -3.96 -6.33
C LEU A 12 33.04 -4.53 -6.96
N ALA A 13 33.52 -3.94 -8.05
CA ALA A 13 34.79 -4.29 -8.67
C ALA A 13 35.96 -4.04 -7.71
N LEU A 14 35.99 -2.88 -7.04
CA LEU A 14 37.04 -2.53 -6.08
C LEU A 14 37.06 -3.47 -4.86
N ALA A 15 35.89 -3.85 -4.35
CA ALA A 15 35.75 -4.82 -3.27
C ALA A 15 36.25 -6.21 -3.67
N SER A 16 35.98 -6.63 -4.91
CA SER A 16 36.43 -7.93 -5.43
C SER A 16 37.96 -7.99 -5.56
N VAL A 17 38.58 -6.91 -6.05
CA VAL A 17 40.04 -6.81 -6.19
C VAL A 17 40.74 -6.84 -4.82
N THR A 18 40.23 -6.08 -3.85
CA THR A 18 40.80 -6.06 -2.49
C THR A 18 40.65 -7.39 -1.76
N LEU A 19 39.54 -8.10 -1.97
CA LEU A 19 39.35 -9.46 -1.44
C LEU A 19 40.36 -10.46 -2.05
N GLY A 20 40.60 -10.39 -3.36
CA GLY A 20 41.58 -11.24 -4.05
C GLY A 20 43.01 -11.01 -3.54
N PHE A 21 43.40 -9.74 -3.37
CA PHE A 21 44.71 -9.39 -2.79
C PHE A 21 44.84 -9.80 -1.32
N GLY A 22 43.76 -9.72 -0.53
CA GLY A 22 43.74 -10.19 0.86
C GLY A 22 43.94 -11.70 0.99
N TRP A 23 43.44 -12.49 0.04
CA TRP A 23 43.61 -13.95 0.00
C TRP A 23 45.07 -14.35 -0.23
N LEU A 24 45.79 -13.63 -1.10
CA LEU A 24 47.19 -13.92 -1.44
C LEU A 24 48.18 -13.49 -0.33
N GLY A 25 47.80 -12.58 0.55
CA GLY A 25 48.71 -11.96 1.53
C GLY A 25 48.66 -12.50 2.97
N ALA A 26 47.78 -13.46 3.30
CA ALA A 26 47.58 -13.98 4.67
C ALA A 26 47.34 -12.90 5.76
N ASN A 27 46.92 -11.69 5.38
CA ASN A 27 46.71 -10.57 6.29
C ASN A 27 45.25 -10.53 6.76
N SER A 28 44.99 -11.17 7.90
CA SER A 28 43.68 -11.23 8.57
C SER A 28 43.06 -9.84 8.80
N ALA A 29 43.88 -8.80 8.95
CA ALA A 29 43.43 -7.42 9.07
C ALA A 29 42.61 -6.94 7.86
N LEU A 30 42.99 -7.31 6.62
CA LEU A 30 42.28 -6.90 5.41
C LEU A 30 40.91 -7.58 5.31
N VAL A 31 40.80 -8.83 5.77
CA VAL A 31 39.54 -9.56 5.83
C VAL A 31 38.58 -8.86 6.79
N TRP A 32 39.03 -8.51 7.99
CA TRP A 32 38.21 -7.78 8.97
C TRP A 32 37.77 -6.40 8.46
N VAL A 33 38.65 -5.65 7.81
CA VAL A 33 38.30 -4.36 7.21
C VAL A 33 37.23 -4.53 6.12
N SER A 34 37.33 -5.57 5.28
CA SER A 34 36.30 -5.86 4.25
C SER A 34 34.94 -6.18 4.85
N ILE A 35 34.91 -6.94 5.95
CA ILE A 35 33.68 -7.31 6.67
C ILE A 35 33.04 -6.07 7.28
N ILE A 36 33.83 -5.22 7.97
CA ILE A 36 33.34 -3.98 8.57
C ILE A 36 32.82 -3.02 7.51
N CYS A 37 33.52 -2.89 6.38
CA CYS A 37 33.09 -2.06 5.25
C CYS A 37 31.79 -2.56 4.61
N SER A 38 31.65 -3.87 4.44
CA SER A 38 30.40 -4.47 3.94
C SER A 38 29.24 -4.26 4.93
N ALA A 39 29.48 -4.46 6.23
CA ALA A 39 28.48 -4.27 7.27
C ALA A 39 28.03 -2.80 7.36
N SER A 40 28.96 -1.84 7.33
CA SER A 40 28.64 -0.41 7.38
C SER A 40 27.83 0.04 6.16
N THR A 41 28.17 -0.47 4.97
CA THR A 41 27.41 -0.21 3.73
C THR A 41 25.99 -0.74 3.83
N ALA A 42 25.80 -1.95 4.35
CA ALA A 42 24.48 -2.54 4.56
C ALA A 42 23.62 -1.73 5.55
N VAL A 43 24.22 -1.24 6.65
CA VAL A 43 23.53 -0.39 7.62
C VAL A 43 23.13 0.96 6.99
N ALA A 44 24.02 1.59 6.23
CA ALA A 44 23.74 2.85 5.55
C ALA A 44 22.61 2.71 4.52
N LEU A 45 22.62 1.64 3.72
CA LEU A 45 21.54 1.31 2.77
C LEU A 45 20.20 1.10 3.48
N THR A 46 20.21 0.37 4.59
CA THR A 46 19.00 0.10 5.38
C THR A 46 18.43 1.38 6.00
N ALA A 47 19.29 2.26 6.51
CA ALA A 47 18.89 3.56 7.05
C ALA A 47 18.33 4.49 5.95
N ALA A 48 18.98 4.52 4.77
CA ALA A 48 18.52 5.30 3.63
C ALA A 48 17.17 4.80 3.10
N TYR A 49 16.98 3.48 2.99
CA TYR A 49 15.71 2.86 2.60
C TYR A 49 14.58 3.21 3.58
N SER A 50 14.87 3.16 4.88
CA SER A 50 13.90 3.49 5.93
C SER A 50 13.45 4.94 5.85
N LYS A 51 14.39 5.89 5.66
CA LYS A 51 14.06 7.31 5.44
C LYS A 51 13.25 7.52 4.15
N SER A 52 13.62 6.85 3.06
CA SER A 52 12.90 6.94 1.78
C SER A 52 11.44 6.49 1.93
N LYS A 53 11.20 5.39 2.65
CA LYS A 53 9.85 4.89 2.93
C LYS A 53 9.02 5.90 3.74
N GLN A 54 9.62 6.50 4.78
CA GLN A 54 8.94 7.55 5.58
C GLN A 54 8.57 8.77 4.73
N MET A 55 9.44 9.19 3.80
CA MET A 55 9.14 10.29 2.88
C MET A 55 8.00 9.94 1.92
N ALA A 56 7.97 8.72 1.38
CA ALA A 56 6.89 8.25 0.52
C ALA A 56 5.54 8.20 1.25
N ASP A 57 5.53 7.76 2.51
CA ASP A 57 4.31 7.71 3.32
C ASP A 57 3.82 9.13 3.69
N ARG A 58 4.74 10.07 3.97
CA ARG A 58 4.40 11.49 4.15
C ARG A 58 3.85 12.12 2.88
N ALA A 59 4.45 11.85 1.72
CA ALA A 59 3.96 12.35 0.44
C ALA A 59 2.54 11.84 0.13
N ARG A 60 2.27 10.55 0.37
CA ARG A 60 0.92 9.98 0.25
C ARG A 60 -0.08 10.62 1.21
N SER A 61 0.34 10.87 2.45
CA SER A 61 -0.50 11.53 3.46
C SER A 61 -0.79 12.99 3.10
N ALA A 62 0.19 13.71 2.55
CA ALA A 62 0.00 15.07 2.05
C ALA A 62 -0.90 15.12 0.80
N GLN A 63 -0.97 14.03 0.03
CA GLN A 63 -1.89 13.85 -1.10
C GLN A 63 -3.27 13.32 -0.71
N ALA A 64 -3.51 13.01 0.57
CA ALA A 64 -4.85 12.71 1.06
C ALA A 64 -5.79 13.92 0.80
N PRO A 65 -7.07 13.66 0.52
CA PRO A 65 -7.72 14.12 -0.70
C PRO A 65 -8.11 15.60 -0.67
N ARG A 66 -7.49 16.39 -1.56
CA ARG A 66 -8.06 17.63 -2.12
C ARG A 66 -9.20 17.35 -3.12
N ARG A 67 -9.85 16.19 -3.00
CA ARG A 67 -10.90 15.67 -3.88
C ARG A 67 -12.26 15.71 -3.18
N ALA A 68 -12.61 16.89 -2.68
CA ALA A 68 -13.98 17.28 -2.34
C ALA A 68 -14.08 18.80 -2.14
N ALA A 69 -13.41 19.60 -2.98
CA ALA A 69 -13.94 20.93 -3.24
C ALA A 69 -15.00 20.74 -4.33
N PRO A 70 -16.31 20.74 -4.00
CA PRO A 70 -17.34 20.72 -5.03
C PRO A 70 -17.03 21.88 -5.98
N ALA A 71 -16.99 21.59 -7.28
CA ALA A 71 -16.93 22.62 -8.30
C ALA A 71 -18.07 23.59 -8.02
N ARG A 72 -17.74 24.78 -7.51
CA ARG A 72 -18.69 25.86 -7.30
C ARG A 72 -19.07 26.30 -8.70
N GLY A 73 -20.15 25.71 -9.22
CA GLY A 73 -20.75 26.09 -10.48
C GLY A 73 -21.14 27.56 -10.39
N THR A 74 -20.39 28.42 -11.08
CA THR A 74 -20.87 29.73 -11.50
C THR A 74 -21.88 29.51 -12.62
N GLY A 75 -23.05 28.98 -12.26
CA GLY A 75 -24.24 29.03 -13.07
C GLY A 75 -24.98 30.33 -12.76
N ALA A 76 -24.60 31.39 -13.47
CA ALA A 76 -25.46 32.55 -13.63
C ALA A 76 -26.41 32.25 -14.82
N ALA A 77 -27.65 31.88 -14.53
CA ALA A 77 -28.76 32.04 -15.45
C ALA A 77 -30.05 32.14 -14.64
N ALA A 78 -30.75 33.23 -14.87
CA ALA A 78 -31.89 33.73 -14.14
C ALA A 78 -33.19 32.96 -14.42
N GLY A 79 -34.11 33.04 -13.46
CA GLY A 79 -35.54 33.04 -13.73
C GLY A 79 -36.26 31.71 -13.50
N GLY A 80 -37.17 31.69 -12.52
CA GLY A 80 -38.20 30.65 -12.43
C GLY A 80 -38.68 30.37 -11.01
N PHE A 81 -39.48 31.28 -10.45
CA PHE A 81 -40.34 30.99 -9.30
C PHE A 81 -41.47 30.05 -9.73
N ALA A 82 -41.57 28.86 -9.12
CA ALA A 82 -42.82 28.10 -9.01
C ALA A 82 -42.74 27.02 -7.90
N THR A 83 -43.16 27.42 -6.71
CA THR A 83 -44.15 26.79 -5.82
C THR A 83 -44.36 25.26 -5.84
N GLN A 84 -44.19 24.67 -4.64
CA GLN A 84 -44.90 23.52 -4.03
C GLN A 84 -45.12 22.21 -4.81
N ALA A 85 -44.54 21.12 -4.28
CA ALA A 85 -45.33 19.96 -3.84
C ALA A 85 -44.47 19.05 -2.94
N MET A 86 -44.94 18.86 -1.71
CA MET A 86 -44.43 17.87 -0.79
C MET A 86 -44.74 16.46 -1.33
N ALA A 87 -43.72 15.75 -1.80
CA ALA A 87 -43.80 14.30 -2.03
C ALA A 87 -42.66 13.67 -1.25
N ARG A 88 -42.99 13.14 -0.07
CA ARG A 88 -42.12 12.38 0.83
C ARG A 88 -42.01 10.95 0.28
N PRO A 89 -40.91 10.52 -0.36
CA PRO A 89 -40.78 9.14 -0.81
C PRO A 89 -40.32 8.31 0.39
N ASP A 90 -41.31 7.63 0.96
CA ASP A 90 -41.25 6.30 1.54
C ASP A 90 -39.91 5.83 2.16
N ARG A 91 -39.87 5.87 3.49
CA ARG A 91 -38.87 5.17 4.35
C ARG A 91 -39.11 3.64 4.36
N ARG A 92 -39.33 3.04 3.19
CA ARG A 92 -39.53 1.58 3.02
C ARG A 92 -38.59 0.95 2.00
N SER A 93 -37.42 1.53 1.75
CA SER A 93 -36.28 0.77 1.22
C SER A 93 -35.62 -0.04 2.34
N ARG A 94 -36.43 -0.84 3.06
CA ARG A 94 -35.91 -1.97 3.84
C ARG A 94 -35.49 -3.04 2.83
N ASP A 95 -34.21 -3.37 2.87
CA ASP A 95 -33.75 -4.74 2.76
C ASP A 95 -34.25 -5.52 1.54
N ARG A 96 -34.05 -4.99 0.33
CA ARG A 96 -33.71 -5.89 -0.78
C ARG A 96 -32.26 -6.34 -0.58
N MET A 97 -32.09 -7.22 0.41
CA MET A 97 -30.88 -8.02 0.58
C MET A 97 -30.71 -8.74 -0.75
N SER A 98 -29.80 -8.26 -1.59
CA SER A 98 -29.53 -8.91 -2.89
C SER A 98 -29.15 -10.35 -2.56
N PRO A 99 -29.87 -11.36 -3.07
CA PRO A 99 -29.56 -12.76 -2.81
C PRO A 99 -28.16 -13.17 -3.34
N ASN A 100 -27.47 -12.25 -4.02
CA ASN A 100 -26.10 -12.38 -4.50
C ASN A 100 -25.04 -11.75 -3.58
N ASP A 101 -25.35 -11.44 -2.32
CA ASP A 101 -24.34 -11.13 -1.30
C ASP A 101 -23.56 -12.42 -0.94
N GLY A 102 -22.71 -12.85 -1.88
CA GLY A 102 -21.91 -14.07 -1.75
C GLY A 102 -21.10 -14.10 -0.46
N GLU A 103 -20.87 -15.32 0.04
CA GLU A 103 -20.04 -15.56 1.21
C GLU A 103 -18.59 -15.11 0.94
N VAL A 104 -18.07 -14.24 1.80
CA VAL A 104 -16.69 -13.74 1.74
C VAL A 104 -15.94 -14.07 3.04
N VAL A 105 -14.62 -14.14 2.93
CA VAL A 105 -13.73 -14.39 4.06
C VAL A 105 -13.06 -13.08 4.44
N ALA A 106 -13.36 -12.56 5.62
CA ALA A 106 -12.72 -11.36 6.16
C ALA A 106 -11.48 -11.73 6.98
N VAL A 107 -10.38 -11.00 6.77
CA VAL A 107 -9.12 -11.14 7.50
C VAL A 107 -8.92 -9.90 8.39
N PRO A 108 -9.21 -9.99 9.71
CA PRO A 108 -9.15 -8.85 10.64
C PRO A 108 -7.81 -8.13 10.66
N GLU A 109 -6.72 -8.90 10.64
CA GLU A 109 -5.35 -8.41 10.69
C GLU A 109 -5.02 -7.45 9.53
N ARG A 110 -5.62 -7.68 8.35
CA ARG A 110 -5.35 -6.89 7.14
C ARG A 110 -6.47 -5.91 6.79
N ARG A 111 -7.59 -5.94 7.55
CA ARG A 111 -8.83 -5.21 7.24
C ARG A 111 -9.30 -5.39 5.79
N LYS A 112 -9.13 -6.60 5.24
CA LYS A 112 -9.55 -6.94 3.88
C LYS A 112 -10.47 -8.15 3.85
N PHE A 113 -11.39 -8.17 2.88
CA PHE A 113 -12.22 -9.34 2.59
C PHE A 113 -11.92 -9.94 1.22
N HIS A 114 -12.06 -11.25 1.14
CA HIS A 114 -11.60 -12.10 0.04
C HIS A 114 -12.73 -13.06 -0.39
N ARG A 115 -12.67 -13.58 -1.62
CA ARG A 115 -13.47 -14.76 -2.00
C ARG A 115 -12.94 -15.99 -1.25
N ALA A 116 -13.80 -16.98 -1.02
CA ALA A 116 -13.45 -18.21 -0.27
C ALA A 116 -12.29 -19.01 -0.91
N ASP A 117 -12.10 -18.90 -2.22
CA ASP A 117 -11.06 -19.55 -3.01
C ASP A 117 -9.73 -18.75 -3.09
N CYS A 118 -9.69 -17.53 -2.56
CA CYS A 118 -8.51 -16.68 -2.64
C CYS A 118 -7.34 -17.26 -1.81
N ARG A 119 -6.14 -17.30 -2.39
CA ARG A 119 -4.90 -17.73 -1.70
C ARG A 119 -4.67 -17.04 -0.36
N TYR A 120 -5.06 -15.77 -0.24
CA TYR A 120 -4.88 -14.96 0.96
C TYR A 120 -6.00 -15.11 2.01
N ALA A 121 -7.08 -15.83 1.68
CA ALA A 121 -8.16 -16.11 2.62
C ALA A 121 -7.79 -17.24 3.61
N ARG A 122 -6.79 -18.07 3.29
CA ARG A 122 -6.36 -19.22 4.10
C ARG A 122 -5.37 -18.82 5.21
N VAL A 123 -5.78 -17.91 6.08
CA VAL A 123 -4.98 -17.46 7.24
C VAL A 123 -5.70 -17.79 8.55
N ARG A 124 -4.94 -18.00 9.62
CA ARG A 124 -5.52 -18.22 10.96
C ARG A 124 -6.27 -16.95 11.40
N GLY A 125 -7.48 -17.12 11.95
CA GLY A 125 -8.32 -16.00 12.39
C GLY A 125 -9.17 -15.36 11.29
N ALA A 126 -9.23 -15.95 10.10
CA ALA A 126 -10.16 -15.53 9.06
C ALA A 126 -11.61 -15.90 9.44
N THR A 127 -12.56 -14.99 9.24
CA THR A 127 -13.98 -15.19 9.57
C THR A 127 -14.84 -15.10 8.32
N LYS A 128 -15.69 -16.12 8.08
CA LYS A 128 -16.67 -16.10 7.00
C LYS A 128 -17.83 -15.17 7.35
N MET A 129 -18.21 -14.28 6.43
CA MET A 129 -19.35 -13.38 6.58
C MET A 129 -19.85 -12.91 5.21
N THR A 130 -20.99 -12.22 5.17
CA THR A 130 -21.51 -11.65 3.91
C THR A 130 -20.70 -10.43 3.47
N LYS A 131 -20.70 -10.16 2.15
CA LYS A 131 -20.06 -8.96 1.57
C LYS A 131 -20.55 -7.66 2.19
N SER A 132 -21.86 -7.55 2.44
CA SER A 132 -22.46 -6.40 3.12
C SER A 132 -21.99 -6.26 4.57
N SER A 133 -21.86 -7.36 5.31
CA SER A 133 -21.33 -7.34 6.68
C SER A 133 -19.86 -6.86 6.72
N ALA A 134 -19.03 -7.35 5.79
CA ALA A 134 -17.64 -6.92 5.69
C ALA A 134 -17.53 -5.41 5.40
N ARG A 135 -18.33 -4.88 4.47
CA ARG A 135 -18.37 -3.44 4.17
C ARG A 135 -18.84 -2.59 5.34
N ARG A 136 -19.89 -3.02 6.06
CA ARG A 136 -20.39 -2.33 7.28
C ARG A 136 -19.32 -2.25 8.37
N ARG A 137 -18.40 -3.22 8.42
CA ARG A 137 -17.27 -3.25 9.36
C ARG A 137 -16.01 -2.56 8.82
N ASN A 138 -16.10 -1.79 7.72
CA ASN A 138 -14.99 -1.07 7.08
C ASN A 138 -13.84 -1.97 6.62
N PHE A 139 -14.14 -3.17 6.12
CA PHE A 139 -13.15 -4.00 5.42
C PHE A 139 -13.09 -3.61 3.93
N ASP A 140 -11.88 -3.57 3.38
CA ASP A 140 -11.64 -3.30 1.96
C ASP A 140 -11.69 -4.57 1.11
N ALA A 141 -12.16 -4.45 -0.14
CA ALA A 141 -12.15 -5.56 -1.07
C ALA A 141 -10.70 -5.91 -1.47
N CYS A 142 -10.37 -7.20 -1.51
CA CYS A 142 -9.08 -7.62 -2.03
C CYS A 142 -8.96 -7.29 -3.53
N GLY A 143 -7.97 -6.47 -3.89
CA GLY A 143 -7.73 -6.09 -5.28
C GLY A 143 -7.32 -7.25 -6.20
N ILE A 144 -6.93 -8.39 -5.64
CA ILE A 144 -6.48 -9.58 -6.38
C ILE A 144 -7.66 -10.45 -6.78
N CYS A 145 -8.54 -10.82 -5.84
CA CYS A 145 -9.68 -11.70 -6.14
C CYS A 145 -11.00 -10.98 -6.45
N LYS A 146 -11.05 -9.64 -6.35
CA LYS A 146 -12.22 -8.77 -6.66
C LYS A 146 -13.58 -9.41 -6.31
N PRO A 147 -13.83 -9.68 -5.02
CA PRO A 147 -15.06 -10.34 -4.54
C PRO A 147 -16.32 -9.49 -4.75
#